data_AF-A0A4S8KK97-F1
#
_entry.id   AF-A0A4S8KK97-F1
#
_cell.length_a   1.000
_cell.length_b   1.000
_cell.length_c   1.000
_cell.angle_alpha   90.00
_cell.angle_beta   90.00
_cell.angle_gamma   90.00
#
_symmetry.space_group_name_H-M   'P 1'
#
loop_
_entity.id
_entity.type
_entity.pdbx_description
1 polymer ?
#
loop_
_entity_poly.entity_id
_entity_poly.type
_entity_poly.pdbx_seq_one_letter_code
_entity_poly.pdbx_strand_id
1 'polypeptide(L)'
;MGIYNCYYWVWVITIYMTVAAFLLAFKGINNLVKADNGLNVGSLFTNSIFRNIVLSLLATLGLYIVASLIFFGSWHMITSFIQYMLMVPSYISVLNVYAFANVHDVSWGTKGDDKVSVDLEKDIDANYEDALHVLRTKPAKVEDQVDAATQQEDYYRSFRTNVLLAWMLSNGLLAAAIVSANDKAKESGTNNSVKGYTARLDSSYGFIGGM
;
A
#
# COMPACT_ATOMS: atom_id res chain seq x y z
N MET A 1 -14.75 -21.09 -8.91
CA MET A 1 -13.73 -21.19 -9.98
C MET A 1 -12.89 -19.91 -10.16
N GLY A 2 -13.41 -18.70 -9.90
CA GLY A 2 -12.64 -17.45 -10.09
C GLY A 2 -11.46 -17.19 -9.14
N ILE A 3 -11.48 -17.71 -7.92
CA ILE A 3 -10.45 -17.44 -6.89
C ILE A 3 -9.11 -18.12 -7.24
N TYR A 4 -9.13 -19.35 -7.77
CA TYR A 4 -7.91 -20.06 -8.16
C TYR A 4 -7.19 -19.39 -9.34
N ASN A 5 -7.95 -18.84 -10.29
CA ASN A 5 -7.39 -18.04 -11.38
C ASN A 5 -6.75 -16.74 -10.86
N CYS A 6 -7.38 -16.06 -9.91
CA CYS A 6 -6.84 -14.83 -9.32
C CYS A 6 -5.51 -15.07 -8.59
N TYR A 7 -5.42 -16.14 -7.78
CA TYR A 7 -4.16 -16.52 -7.15
C TYR A 7 -3.07 -16.79 -8.19
N TYR A 8 -3.35 -17.62 -9.21
CA TYR A 8 -2.37 -17.91 -10.26
C TYR A 8 -1.82 -16.63 -10.93
N TRP A 9 -2.70 -15.66 -11.23
CA TRP A 9 -2.29 -14.37 -11.80
C TRP A 9 -1.43 -13.54 -10.84
N VAL A 10 -1.76 -13.47 -9.55
CA VAL A 10 -0.96 -12.76 -8.55
C VAL A 10 0.43 -13.39 -8.41
N TRP A 11 0.52 -14.73 -8.44
CA TRP A 11 1.78 -15.46 -8.41
C TRP A 11 2.65 -15.18 -9.64
N VAL A 12 2.07 -15.21 -10.85
CA VAL A 12 2.78 -14.89 -12.10
C VAL A 12 3.32 -13.46 -12.10
N ILE A 13 2.49 -12.48 -11.70
CA ILE A 13 2.90 -11.08 -11.59
C ILE A 13 4.03 -10.92 -10.56
N THR A 14 3.93 -11.58 -9.41
CA THR A 14 4.94 -11.50 -8.35
C THR A 14 6.28 -12.06 -8.81
N ILE A 15 6.29 -13.19 -9.52
CA ILE A 15 7.51 -13.78 -10.09
C ILE A 15 8.12 -12.82 -11.13
N TYR A 16 7.30 -12.27 -12.03
CA TYR A 16 7.75 -11.30 -13.03
C TYR A 16 8.39 -10.06 -12.39
N MET A 17 7.72 -9.45 -11.40
CA MET A 17 8.21 -8.26 -10.70
C MET A 17 9.50 -8.54 -9.93
N THR A 18 9.64 -9.73 -9.35
CA THR A 18 10.85 -10.16 -8.65
C THR A 18 12.03 -10.28 -9.62
N VAL A 19 11.84 -10.94 -10.77
CA VAL A 19 12.87 -11.07 -11.81
C VAL A 19 13.25 -9.70 -12.38
N ALA A 20 12.28 -8.82 -12.63
CA ALA A 20 12.53 -7.46 -13.10
C ALA A 20 13.34 -6.64 -12.09
N ALA A 21 13.03 -6.75 -10.80
CA ALA A 21 13.79 -6.09 -9.74
C ALA A 21 15.26 -6.56 -9.69
N PHE A 22 15.51 -7.86 -9.82
CA PHE A 22 16.86 -8.41 -9.90
C PHE A 22 17.62 -7.86 -11.12
N LEU A 23 17.00 -7.86 -12.31
CA LEU A 23 17.63 -7.35 -13.53
C LEU A 23 17.94 -5.83 -13.44
N LEU A 24 17.05 -5.05 -12.83
CA LEU A 24 17.27 -3.63 -12.58
C LEU A 24 18.42 -3.41 -11.60
N ALA A 25 18.51 -4.21 -10.53
CA ALA A 25 19.63 -4.16 -9.59
C ALA A 25 20.97 -4.46 -10.28
N PHE A 26 21.04 -5.52 -11.09
CA PHE A 26 22.25 -5.85 -11.86
C PHE A 26 22.66 -4.73 -12.82
N LYS A 27 21.69 -4.16 -13.57
CA LYS A 27 21.97 -3.00 -14.45
C LYS A 27 22.41 -1.77 -13.66
N GLY A 28 21.82 -1.53 -12.49
CA GLY A 28 22.21 -0.46 -11.58
C GLY A 28 23.66 -0.59 -11.13
N ILE A 29 24.06 -1.76 -10.65
CA ILE A 29 25.44 -2.04 -10.22
C ILE A 29 26.41 -1.89 -11.40
N ASN A 30 26.08 -2.46 -12.57
CA ASN A 30 26.92 -2.34 -13.77
C ASN A 30 27.11 -0.89 -14.22
N ASN A 31 26.09 -0.05 -14.09
CA ASN A 31 26.18 1.38 -14.39
C ASN A 31 27.10 2.11 -13.39
N LEU A 32 27.04 1.76 -12.11
CA LEU A 32 27.90 2.34 -11.07
C LEU A 32 29.37 1.92 -11.27
N VAL A 33 29.63 0.65 -11.59
CA VAL A 33 30.99 0.13 -11.84
C VAL A 33 31.64 0.80 -13.06
N LYS A 34 30.87 1.09 -14.11
CA LYS A 34 31.35 1.80 -15.30
C LYS A 34 31.58 3.30 -15.08
N ALA A 35 30.85 3.91 -14.15
CA ALA A 35 30.97 5.34 -13.86
C ALA A 35 32.22 5.68 -13.01
N ASP A 36 32.69 4.76 -12.18
CA ASP A 36 33.68 5.06 -11.13
C ASP A 36 34.91 4.13 -11.14
N ASN A 37 35.34 3.62 -12.31
CA ASN A 37 36.56 2.81 -12.51
C ASN A 37 36.88 1.79 -11.41
N GLY A 38 35.86 1.06 -10.95
CA GLY A 38 35.97 0.01 -9.93
C GLY A 38 35.41 0.40 -8.55
N LEU A 39 34.93 -0.61 -7.81
CA LEU A 39 34.37 -0.41 -6.47
C LEU A 39 35.50 -0.25 -5.44
N ASN A 40 35.90 0.99 -5.16
CA ASN A 40 36.76 1.28 -4.02
C ASN A 40 35.92 1.36 -2.73
N VAL A 41 36.38 0.76 -1.63
CA VAL A 41 35.67 0.80 -0.33
C VAL A 41 35.47 2.24 0.17
N GLY A 42 36.29 3.19 -0.30
CA GLY A 42 36.10 4.62 -0.03
C GLY A 42 34.85 5.23 -0.67
N SER A 43 34.40 4.72 -1.83
CA SER A 43 33.19 5.25 -2.49
C SER A 43 31.88 4.88 -1.75
N LEU A 44 31.92 3.88 -0.86
CA LEU A 44 30.83 3.56 0.08
C LEU A 44 30.51 4.73 1.03
N PHE A 45 31.50 5.54 1.39
CA PHE A 45 31.33 6.65 2.32
C PHE A 45 31.22 8.00 1.61
N THR A 46 31.79 8.14 0.41
CA THR A 46 31.74 9.36 -0.39
C THR A 46 30.41 9.54 -1.12
N ASN A 47 29.81 8.47 -1.64
CA ASN A 47 28.58 8.56 -2.42
C ASN A 47 27.35 8.38 -1.52
N SER A 48 26.56 9.45 -1.34
CA SER A 48 25.39 9.45 -0.45
C SER A 48 24.29 8.48 -0.88
N ILE A 49 24.10 8.28 -2.19
CA ILE A 49 23.09 7.35 -2.73
C ILE A 49 23.50 5.91 -2.41
N PHE A 50 24.74 5.55 -2.73
CA PHE A 50 25.26 4.21 -2.49
C PHE A 50 25.31 3.88 -1.00
N ARG A 51 25.79 4.82 -0.17
CA ARG A 51 25.78 4.68 1.30
C ARG A 51 24.38 4.41 1.84
N ASN A 52 23.38 5.17 1.41
CA ASN A 52 22.02 5.03 1.91
C ASN A 52 21.40 3.68 1.50
N ILE A 53 21.69 3.19 0.29
CA ILE A 53 21.25 1.85 -0.16
C ILE A 53 21.89 0.76 0.70
N VAL A 54 23.21 0.82 0.89
CA VAL A 54 23.95 -0.17 1.69
C VAL A 54 23.53 -0.14 3.16
N LEU A 55 23.37 1.05 3.76
CA LEU A 55 22.88 1.21 5.14
C LEU A 55 21.45 0.67 5.30
N SER A 56 20.56 0.91 4.33
CA SER A 56 19.20 0.38 4.36
C SER A 56 19.17 -1.16 4.28
N LEU A 57 19.99 -1.76 3.41
CA LEU A 57 20.12 -3.21 3.29
C LEU A 57 20.73 -3.85 4.54
N LEU A 58 21.77 -3.22 5.13
CA LEU A 58 22.36 -3.67 6.38
C LEU A 58 21.39 -3.52 7.56
N ALA A 59 20.57 -2.47 7.59
CA ALA A 59 19.55 -2.32 8.63
C ALA A 59 18.44 -3.36 8.51
N THR A 60 17.96 -3.66 7.29
CA THR A 60 16.84 -4.59 7.08
C THR A 60 17.27 -6.06 7.14
N LEU A 61 18.37 -6.43 6.48
CA LEU A 61 18.86 -7.81 6.44
C LEU A 61 19.92 -8.08 7.51
N GLY A 62 20.81 -7.13 7.78
CA GLY A 62 21.85 -7.29 8.78
C GLY A 62 21.31 -7.35 10.20
N LEU A 63 20.34 -6.48 10.57
CA LEU A 63 19.69 -6.57 11.88
C LEU A 63 18.91 -7.87 12.05
N TYR A 64 18.31 -8.38 10.97
CA TYR A 64 17.61 -9.66 10.95
C TYR A 64 18.56 -10.84 11.20
N ILE A 65 19.74 -10.83 10.60
CA ILE A 65 20.80 -11.83 10.85
C ILE A 65 21.36 -11.71 12.27
N VAL A 66 21.61 -10.49 12.76
CA VAL A 66 22.12 -10.26 14.13
C VAL A 66 21.12 -10.74 15.18
N ALA A 67 19.83 -10.41 15.02
CA ALA A 67 18.77 -10.91 15.90
C ALA A 67 18.71 -12.44 15.86
N SER A 68 18.81 -13.03 14.66
CA SER A 68 18.80 -14.48 14.48
C SER A 68 19.98 -15.19 15.16
N LEU A 69 21.15 -14.56 15.23
CA LEU A 69 22.34 -15.08 15.91
C LEU A 69 22.21 -15.00 17.44
N ILE A 70 21.63 -13.92 17.98
CA ILE A 70 21.40 -13.75 19.41
C ILE A 70 20.44 -14.82 19.97
N PHE A 71 19.46 -15.26 19.17
CA PHE A 71 18.47 -16.26 19.56
C PHE A 71 18.91 -17.72 19.31
N PHE A 72 20.14 -17.97 18.83
CA PHE A 72 20.73 -19.30 18.59
C PHE A 72 19.86 -20.29 17.76
N GLY A 73 18.86 -19.79 17.03
CA GLY A 73 17.88 -20.57 16.27
C GLY A 73 17.91 -20.32 14.77
N SER A 74 19.08 -19.95 14.21
CA SER A 74 19.19 -19.33 12.88
C SER A 74 18.87 -20.25 11.70
N TRP A 75 18.86 -21.58 11.91
CA TRP A 75 18.69 -22.56 10.84
C TRP A 75 17.28 -22.60 10.24
N HIS A 76 16.25 -22.33 11.04
CA HIS A 76 14.86 -22.30 10.56
C HIS A 76 14.56 -21.07 9.70
N MET A 77 15.29 -19.99 9.92
CA MET A 77 15.11 -18.73 9.21
C MET A 77 15.61 -18.82 7.77
N ILE A 78 16.80 -19.41 7.55
CA ILE A 78 17.42 -19.53 6.22
C ILE A 78 16.63 -20.52 5.34
N THR A 79 16.18 -21.64 5.92
CA THR A 79 15.48 -22.69 5.19
C THR A 79 14.10 -22.25 4.69
N SER A 80 13.41 -21.38 5.45
CA SER A 80 12.09 -20.87 5.09
C SER A 80 12.11 -19.47 4.44
N PHE A 81 13.29 -18.85 4.32
CA PHE A 81 13.43 -17.45 3.86
C PHE A 81 12.87 -17.22 2.46
N ILE A 82 13.23 -18.08 1.51
CA ILE A 82 12.84 -17.94 0.10
C ILE A 82 11.32 -18.13 -0.04
N GLN A 83 10.76 -19.12 0.66
CA GLN A 83 9.33 -19.37 0.67
C GLN A 83 8.56 -18.19 1.28
N TYR A 84 9.07 -17.62 2.37
CA TYR A 84 8.51 -16.42 2.97
C TYR A 84 8.55 -15.22 2.01
N MET A 85 9.71 -14.92 1.40
CA MET A 85 9.86 -13.78 0.47
C MET A 85 8.91 -13.84 -0.73
N LEU A 86 8.61 -15.05 -1.22
CA LEU A 86 7.67 -15.26 -2.32
C LEU A 86 6.19 -15.13 -1.88
N MET A 87 5.89 -15.45 -0.61
CA MET A 87 4.53 -15.35 -0.05
C MET A 87 4.17 -13.95 0.46
N VAL A 88 5.15 -13.14 0.89
CA VAL A 88 4.92 -11.79 1.44
C VAL A 88 4.05 -10.89 0.56
N PRO A 89 4.27 -10.78 -0.77
CA PRO A 89 3.45 -9.92 -1.63
C PRO A 89 1.98 -10.34 -1.65
N SER A 90 1.72 -11.65 -1.60
CA SER A 90 0.37 -12.22 -1.56
C SER A 90 -0.29 -11.98 -0.20
N TYR A 91 0.43 -12.19 0.91
CA TYR A 91 -0.09 -11.94 2.26
C TYR A 91 -0.45 -10.47 2.48
N ILE A 92 0.43 -9.53 2.09
CA ILE A 92 0.17 -8.09 2.23
C ILE A 92 -1.08 -7.71 1.42
N SER A 93 -1.23 -8.23 0.21
CA SER A 93 -2.38 -7.93 -0.64
C SER A 93 -3.68 -8.49 -0.07
N VAL A 94 -3.69 -9.75 0.37
CA VAL A 94 -4.89 -10.42 0.90
C VAL A 94 -5.32 -9.85 2.24
N LEU A 95 -4.39 -9.60 3.16
CA LEU A 95 -4.70 -9.06 4.49
C LEU A 95 -5.26 -7.63 4.40
N ASN A 96 -4.71 -6.79 3.53
CA ASN A 96 -5.23 -5.44 3.34
C ASN A 96 -6.65 -5.45 2.76
N VAL A 97 -6.91 -6.27 1.73
CA VAL A 97 -8.26 -6.40 1.15
C VAL A 97 -9.24 -6.96 2.18
N TYR A 98 -8.83 -7.95 2.97
CA TYR A 98 -9.67 -8.53 4.02
C TYR A 98 -9.98 -7.53 5.13
N ALA A 99 -9.00 -6.75 5.57
CA ALA A 99 -9.18 -5.71 6.59
C ALA A 99 -10.14 -4.60 6.11
N PHE A 100 -10.02 -4.16 4.85
CA PHE A 100 -10.95 -3.19 4.27
C PHE A 100 -12.34 -3.77 4.02
N ALA A 101 -12.44 -5.04 3.62
CA ALA A 101 -13.72 -5.71 3.41
C ALA A 101 -14.53 -5.85 4.71
N ASN A 102 -13.85 -6.08 5.83
CA ASN A 102 -14.43 -6.29 7.16
C ASN A 102 -14.37 -5.05 8.07
N VAL A 103 -14.07 -3.87 7.52
CA VAL A 103 -13.94 -2.63 8.31
C VAL A 103 -15.23 -2.23 9.06
N HIS A 104 -16.37 -2.80 8.66
CA HIS A 104 -17.68 -2.61 9.28
C HIS A 104 -17.90 -3.46 10.54
N ASP A 105 -17.09 -4.51 10.75
CA ASP A 105 -17.14 -5.39 11.94
C ASP A 105 -16.16 -4.92 13.04
N VAL A 106 -15.70 -3.67 12.97
CA VAL A 106 -14.90 -2.99 13.99
C VAL A 106 -15.84 -2.43 15.07
N SER A 107 -16.70 -3.27 15.63
CA SER A 107 -17.44 -2.96 16.85
C SER A 107 -16.69 -3.61 18.00
N TRP A 108 -15.74 -2.89 18.57
CA TRP A 108 -15.06 -3.36 19.77
C TRP A 108 -16.05 -3.27 20.94
N GLY A 109 -16.37 -4.39 21.58
CA GLY A 109 -16.69 -4.42 23.01
C GLY A 109 -18.11 -4.13 23.52
N THR A 110 -19.14 -3.85 22.72
CA THR A 110 -20.53 -3.68 23.24
C THR A 110 -21.64 -4.06 22.25
N LYS A 111 -21.47 -5.13 21.47
CA LYS A 111 -22.47 -5.57 20.47
C LYS A 111 -23.74 -6.24 21.06
N GLY A 112 -24.13 -5.91 22.30
CA GLY A 112 -25.21 -6.62 23.01
C GLY A 112 -26.04 -5.81 24.03
N ASP A 113 -25.72 -4.55 24.30
CA ASP A 113 -26.35 -3.79 25.41
C ASP A 113 -27.54 -2.89 25.01
N ASP A 114 -27.95 -2.87 23.73
CA ASP A 114 -29.17 -2.16 23.30
C ASP A 114 -30.39 -3.10 23.26
N LYS A 115 -30.61 -3.85 24.34
CA LYS A 115 -31.95 -4.39 24.63
C LYS A 115 -32.54 -3.55 25.75
N VAL A 116 -33.15 -2.42 25.36
CA VAL A 116 -34.11 -1.74 26.25
C VAL A 116 -35.15 -2.80 26.62
N SER A 117 -35.13 -3.22 27.89
CA SER A 117 -36.16 -4.06 28.47
C SER A 117 -37.48 -3.35 28.27
N VAL A 118 -38.30 -3.84 27.33
CA VAL A 118 -39.66 -3.37 27.17
C VAL A 118 -40.40 -3.83 28.42
N ASP A 119 -40.72 -2.88 29.31
CA ASP A 119 -41.54 -3.11 30.50
C ASP A 119 -42.87 -3.75 30.06
N LEU A 120 -42.99 -5.05 30.27
CA LEU A 120 -44.13 -5.90 29.88
C LEU A 120 -45.35 -5.72 30.81
N GLU A 121 -45.48 -4.58 31.48
CA GLU A 121 -46.49 -4.34 32.51
C GLU A 121 -47.40 -3.13 32.22
N LYS A 122 -47.36 -2.56 31.01
CA LYS A 122 -48.42 -1.62 30.60
C LYS A 122 -49.65 -2.39 30.12
N ASP A 123 -50.67 -2.34 30.97
CA ASP A 123 -52.06 -2.80 30.83
C ASP A 123 -52.47 -3.23 29.42
N ILE A 124 -52.78 -4.51 29.28
CA ILE A 124 -53.32 -5.15 28.07
C ILE A 124 -54.56 -4.38 27.57
N ASP A 125 -55.39 -3.87 28.48
CA ASP A 125 -56.58 -3.09 28.16
C ASP A 125 -56.24 -1.73 27.55
N ALA A 126 -55.20 -1.04 28.04
CA ALA A 126 -54.76 0.21 27.46
C ALA A 126 -54.22 0.02 26.04
N ASN A 127 -53.50 -1.09 25.80
CA ASN A 127 -53.02 -1.44 24.46
C ASN A 127 -54.17 -1.87 23.53
N TYR A 128 -55.22 -2.50 24.06
CA TYR A 128 -56.39 -2.89 23.27
C TYR A 128 -57.23 -1.68 22.84
N GLU A 129 -57.45 -0.71 23.75
CA GLU A 129 -58.13 0.54 23.42
C GLU A 129 -57.33 1.40 22.44
N ASP A 130 -56.01 1.46 22.60
CA ASP A 130 -55.12 2.17 21.67
C ASP A 130 -55.14 1.51 20.27
N ALA A 131 -55.12 0.18 20.21
CA ALA A 131 -55.26 -0.56 18.94
C ALA A 131 -56.62 -0.29 18.25
N LEU A 132 -57.73 -0.24 19.01
CA LEU A 132 -59.04 0.14 18.49
C LEU A 132 -59.06 1.58 17.96
N HIS A 133 -58.35 2.50 18.61
CA HIS A 133 -58.23 3.90 18.18
C HIS A 133 -57.38 4.04 16.90
N VAL A 134 -56.28 3.29 16.80
CA VAL A 134 -55.43 3.21 15.60
C VAL A 134 -56.19 2.61 14.42
N LEU A 135 -57.03 1.60 14.64
CA LEU A 135 -57.87 1.01 13.57
C LEU A 135 -59.00 1.94 13.10
N ARG A 136 -59.47 2.86 13.95
CA ARG A 136 -60.53 3.82 13.62
C ARG A 136 -60.02 5.04 12.87
N THR A 137 -58.72 5.32 12.93
CA THR A 137 -58.10 6.45 12.25
C THR A 137 -57.51 5.99 10.92
N LYS A 138 -57.61 6.84 9.87
CA LYS A 138 -57.02 6.52 8.56
C LYS A 138 -55.51 6.38 8.77
N PRO A 139 -54.85 5.30 8.32
CA PRO A 139 -53.43 5.09 8.56
C PRO A 139 -52.68 6.32 8.06
N ALA A 140 -51.94 6.97 8.96
CA ALA A 140 -51.05 8.06 8.60
C ALA A 140 -50.18 7.54 7.45
N LYS A 141 -50.05 8.32 6.37
CA LYS A 141 -49.18 7.97 5.26
C LYS A 141 -47.83 7.64 5.88
N VAL A 142 -47.42 6.38 5.79
CA VAL A 142 -46.10 5.94 6.22
C VAL A 142 -45.15 6.79 5.39
N GLU A 143 -44.61 7.85 6.00
CA GLU A 143 -43.41 8.45 5.43
C GLU A 143 -42.42 7.30 5.42
N ASP A 144 -41.87 7.00 4.24
CA ASP A 144 -40.79 6.02 4.08
C ASP A 144 -39.59 6.51 4.90
N GLN A 145 -39.66 6.35 6.21
CA GLN A 145 -38.52 6.50 7.09
C GLN A 145 -37.69 5.28 6.77
N VAL A 146 -36.70 5.49 5.91
CA VAL A 146 -35.72 4.48 5.53
C VAL A 146 -35.28 3.81 6.83
N ASP A 147 -35.66 2.55 6.99
CA ASP A 147 -35.47 1.77 8.21
C ASP A 147 -34.05 2.01 8.75
N ALA A 148 -33.91 2.26 10.05
CA ALA A 148 -32.63 2.65 10.64
C ALA A 148 -31.54 1.59 10.35
N ALA A 149 -31.93 0.32 10.24
CA ALA A 149 -31.06 -0.76 9.80
C ALA A 149 -30.60 -0.61 8.34
N THR A 150 -31.48 -0.16 7.44
CA THR A 150 -31.15 0.10 6.02
C THR A 150 -30.21 1.31 5.88
N GLN A 151 -30.40 2.38 6.65
CA GLN A 151 -29.47 3.52 6.67
C GLN A 151 -28.09 3.14 7.19
N GLN A 152 -28.03 2.27 8.19
CA GLN A 152 -26.78 1.80 8.77
C GLN A 152 -26.02 0.88 7.80
N GLU A 153 -26.72 0.00 7.08
CA GLU A 153 -26.12 -0.82 6.01
C GLU A 153 -25.57 0.03 4.86
N ASP A 154 -26.30 1.06 4.42
CA ASP A 154 -25.86 1.97 3.36
C ASP A 154 -24.67 2.84 3.80
N TYR A 155 -24.62 3.24 5.07
CA TYR A 155 -23.47 3.91 5.65
C TYR A 155 -22.22 3.01 5.63
N TYR A 156 -22.35 1.75 6.05
CA TYR A 156 -21.23 0.80 6.04
C TYR A 156 -20.76 0.44 4.62
N ARG A 157 -21.67 0.32 3.65
CA ARG A 157 -21.30 0.14 2.22
C ARG A 157 -20.54 1.33 1.68
N SER A 158 -21.01 2.54 1.97
CA SER A 158 -20.38 3.78 1.52
C SER A 158 -19.00 3.98 2.13
N PHE A 159 -18.86 3.72 3.43
CA PHE A 159 -17.58 3.80 4.14
C PHE A 159 -16.54 2.82 3.56
N ARG A 160 -16.91 1.54 3.41
CA ARG A 160 -16.02 0.53 2.81
C ARG A 160 -15.57 0.93 1.40
N THR A 161 -16.49 1.43 0.59
CA THR A 161 -16.19 1.84 -0.79
C THR A 161 -15.27 3.05 -0.82
N ASN A 162 -15.50 4.06 0.04
CA ASN A 162 -14.67 5.25 0.13
C ASN A 162 -13.26 4.94 0.62
N VAL A 163 -13.10 4.03 1.58
CA VAL A 163 -11.78 3.60 2.07
C VAL A 163 -11.00 2.88 0.96
N LEU A 164 -11.64 1.96 0.24
CA LEU A 164 -11.02 1.27 -0.90
C LEU A 164 -10.64 2.24 -2.03
N LEU A 165 -11.51 3.20 -2.35
CA LEU A 165 -11.24 4.25 -3.34
C LEU A 165 -10.07 5.14 -2.90
N ALA A 166 -10.03 5.59 -1.65
CA ALA A 166 -8.92 6.38 -1.11
C ALA A 166 -7.60 5.60 -1.14
N TRP A 167 -7.64 4.29 -0.84
CA TRP A 167 -6.47 3.41 -0.94
C TRP A 167 -5.99 3.23 -2.39
N MET A 168 -6.89 3.00 -3.36
CA MET A 168 -6.51 2.91 -4.76
C MET A 168 -5.99 4.23 -5.32
N LEU A 169 -6.63 5.36 -4.96
CA LEU A 169 -6.21 6.69 -5.37
C LEU A 169 -4.83 7.06 -4.80
N SER A 170 -4.56 6.76 -3.52
CA SER A 170 -3.26 7.02 -2.91
C SER A 170 -2.14 6.19 -3.54
N ASN A 171 -2.38 4.92 -3.85
CA ASN A 171 -1.41 4.09 -4.59
C ASN A 171 -1.20 4.57 -6.03
N GLY A 172 -2.28 5.00 -6.72
CA GLY A 172 -2.20 5.57 -8.06
C GLY A 172 -1.41 6.88 -8.09
N LEU A 173 -1.65 7.76 -7.11
CA LEU A 173 -0.92 9.02 -6.96
C LEU A 173 0.56 8.75 -6.67
N LEU A 174 0.88 7.80 -5.79
CA LEU A 174 2.26 7.38 -5.53
C LEU A 174 2.96 6.88 -6.79
N ALA A 175 2.29 6.04 -7.60
CA ALA A 175 2.85 5.56 -8.86
C ALA A 175 3.11 6.71 -9.84
N ALA A 176 2.15 7.64 -9.98
CA ALA A 176 2.30 8.82 -10.82
C ALA A 176 3.46 9.72 -10.35
N ALA A 177 3.63 9.89 -9.04
CA ALA A 177 4.73 10.65 -8.47
C ALA A 177 6.09 9.99 -8.76
N ILE A 178 6.20 8.67 -8.64
CA ILE A 178 7.43 7.92 -8.96
C ILE A 178 7.78 8.04 -10.43
N VAL A 179 6.82 7.87 -11.34
CA VAL A 179 7.03 8.02 -12.79
C VAL A 179 7.48 9.45 -13.11
N SER A 180 6.78 10.44 -12.58
CA SER A 180 7.12 11.86 -12.78
C SER A 180 8.51 12.21 -12.24
N ALA A 181 8.89 11.66 -11.08
CA ALA A 181 10.22 11.86 -10.52
C ALA A 181 11.32 11.22 -11.38
N ASN A 182 11.06 10.02 -11.93
CA ASN A 182 11.98 9.34 -12.83
C ASN A 182 12.17 10.08 -14.16
N ASP A 183 11.12 10.66 -14.72
CA ASP A 183 11.20 11.45 -15.95
C ASP A 183 11.98 12.75 -15.73
N LYS A 184 11.73 13.45 -14.61
CA LYS A 184 12.53 14.62 -14.20
C LYS A 184 14.01 14.27 -13.99
N ALA A 185 14.31 13.11 -13.41
CA ALA A 185 15.69 12.64 -13.23
C ALA A 185 16.39 12.38 -14.57
N LYS A 186 15.70 11.77 -15.55
CA LYS A 186 16.22 11.56 -16.91
C LYS A 186 16.45 12.86 -17.66
N GLU A 187 15.53 13.81 -17.54
CA GLU A 187 15.63 15.13 -18.17
C GLU A 187 16.81 15.92 -17.59
N SER A 188 16.97 15.93 -16.27
CA SER A 188 18.10 16.59 -15.59
C SER A 188 19.45 16.01 -16.02
N GLY A 189 19.56 14.68 -16.14
CA GLY A 189 20.78 14.02 -16.64
C GLY A 189 21.10 14.37 -18.10
N THR A 190 20.07 14.48 -18.94
CA THR A 190 20.22 14.87 -20.36
C THR A 190 20.68 16.33 -20.48
N ASN A 191 20.05 17.24 -19.73
CA ASN A 191 20.40 18.66 -19.73
C ASN A 191 21.83 18.91 -19.23
N ASN A 192 22.28 18.19 -18.20
CA ASN A 192 23.67 18.27 -17.73
C ASN A 192 24.68 17.76 -18.76
N SER A 193 24.32 16.71 -19.49
CA SER A 193 25.16 16.18 -20.58
C SER A 193 25.28 17.19 -21.72
N VAL A 194 24.16 17.75 -22.17
CA VAL A 194 24.13 18.80 -23.22
C VAL A 194 24.94 20.02 -22.79
N LYS A 195 24.73 20.51 -21.56
CA LYS A 195 25.47 21.65 -21.00
C LYS A 195 26.99 21.40 -20.95
N GLY A 196 27.40 20.16 -20.66
CA GLY A 196 28.81 19.75 -20.70
C GLY A 196 29.40 19.77 -22.11
N TYR A 197 28.65 19.31 -23.12
CA TYR A 197 29.09 19.40 -24.51
C TYR A 197 29.15 20.84 -25.01
N THR A 198 28.15 21.67 -24.73
CA THR A 198 28.14 23.08 -25.14
C THR A 198 29.24 23.88 -24.47
N ALA A 199 29.53 23.64 -23.18
CA ALA A 199 30.63 24.30 -22.48
C ALA A 199 32.01 23.88 -23.04
N ARG A 200 32.17 22.62 -23.45
CA ARG A 200 33.40 22.15 -24.12
C ARG A 200 33.57 22.79 -25.50
N LEU A 201 32.49 22.92 -26.27
CA LEU A 201 32.54 23.57 -27.57
C LEU A 201 32.83 25.07 -27.44
N ASP A 202 32.18 25.77 -26.51
CA ASP A 202 32.41 27.19 -26.25
C ASP A 202 33.86 27.47 -25.82
N SER A 203 34.45 26.61 -24.98
CA SER A 203 35.89 26.66 -24.67
C SER A 203 36.79 26.40 -25.88
N SER A 204 36.34 25.60 -26.85
CA SER A 204 37.11 25.29 -28.06
C SER A 204 37.01 26.38 -29.12
N TYR A 205 35.90 27.11 -29.21
CA TYR A 205 35.70 28.20 -30.18
C TYR A 205 36.08 29.58 -29.60
N GLY A 206 35.96 29.79 -28.29
CA GLY A 206 36.41 31.00 -27.59
C GLY A 206 37.93 31.19 -27.59
N PHE A 207 38.70 30.10 -27.73
CA PHE A 207 40.15 30.17 -27.96
C PHE A 207 40.53 30.63 -29.38
N ILE A 208 39.60 30.52 -30.34
CA ILE A 208 39.85 30.84 -31.76
C ILE A 208 39.34 32.24 -32.12
N GLY A 209 38.36 32.79 -31.38
CA GLY A 209 37.80 34.13 -31.60
C GLY A 209 38.45 35.28 -30.81
N GLY A 210 39.48 34.98 -29.99
CA GLY A 210 40.18 35.95 -29.14
C GLY A 210 41.61 36.29 -29.58
N MET A 211 42.01 35.90 -30.79
CA MET A 211 43.27 36.31 -31.45
C MET A 211 43.00 37.27 -32.60
#